data_AF-A0A1I1MRS6-F1
#
_entry.id   AF-A0A1I1MRS6-F1
#
_cell.length_a   1.000
_cell.length_b   1.000
_cell.length_c   1.000
_cell.angle_alpha   90.00
_cell.angle_beta   90.00
_cell.angle_gamma   90.00
#
_symmetry.space_group_name_H-M   'P 1'
#
loop_
_entity.id
_entity.type
_entity.pdbx_description
1 polymer ?
#
loop_
_entity_poly.entity_id
_entity_poly.type
_entity_poly.pdbx_seq_one_letter_code
_entity_poly.pdbx_strand_id
1 'polypeptide(L)' 'MLVAGYYFLKERERFQKERAVLDSMTGMTESEVAVMDDRELMEIYQSCKELVTA' A
#
# COMPACT_ATOMS: atom_id res chain seq x y z
N MET A 1 -5.69 10.64 -22.50
CA MET A 1 -5.45 11.50 -21.33
C MET A 1 -5.10 10.57 -20.18
N LEU A 2 -3.80 10.34 -19.95
CA LEU A 2 -3.34 9.51 -18.84
C LEU A 2 -3.48 10.36 -17.58
N VAL A 3 -4.55 10.12 -16.83
CA VAL A 3 -4.69 10.65 -15.47
C VAL A 3 -3.68 9.89 -14.63
N ALA A 4 -2.43 10.36 -14.62
CA ALA A 4 -1.50 10.03 -13.55
C ALA A 4 -2.06 10.71 -12.30
N GLY A 5 -3.07 10.08 -11.70
CA GLY A 5 -3.57 10.47 -10.39
C GLY A 5 -2.40 10.28 -9.45
N TYR A 6 -1.74 11.39 -9.10
CA TYR A 6 -0.87 11.41 -7.95
C TYR A 6 -1.76 11.00 -6.77
N TYR A 7 -1.61 9.75 -6.33
CA TYR A 7 -2.22 9.28 -5.10
C TYR A 7 -1.48 10.02 -4.00
N PHE A 8 -1.91 11.23 -3.67
CA PHE A 8 -1.50 11.89 -2.43
C PHE A 8 -2.35 11.28 -1.33
N LEU A 9 -1.85 10.20 -0.73
CA LEU A 9 -2.49 9.67 0.45
C LEU A 9 -2.30 10.67 1.58
N LYS A 10 -3.37 10.93 2.32
CA LYS A 10 -3.20 11.64 3.59
C LYS A 10 -2.37 10.75 4.50
N GLU A 11 -1.52 11.33 5.33
CA GLU A 11 -0.63 10.60 6.26
C GLU A 11 -1.36 9.51 7.06
N ARG A 12 -2.60 9.81 7.50
CA ARG A 12 -3.47 8.84 8.18
C ARG A 12 -3.89 7.66 7.30
N GLU A 13 -4.21 7.91 6.04
CA GLU A 13 -4.60 6.87 5.08
C GLU A 13 -3.40 6.02 4.66
N ARG A 14 -2.24 6.65 4.50
CA ARG A 14 -0.96 5.98 4.24
C ARG A 14 -0.67 5.00 5.37
N PHE A 15 -0.65 5.47 6.62
CA PHE A 15 -0.39 4.63 7.78
C PHE A 15 -1.34 3.43 7.91
N GLN A 16 -2.64 3.61 7.59
CA GLN A 16 -3.60 2.52 7.59
C GLN A 16 -3.30 1.46 6.54
N LYS A 17 -2.85 1.88 5.34
CA LYS A 17 -2.51 0.98 4.24
C LYS A 17 -1.18 0.29 4.46
N GLU A 18 -0.17 1.01 4.97
CA GLU A 18 1.12 0.44 5.38
C GLU A 18 0.90 -0.70 6.37
N ARG A 19 0.09 -0.46 7.41
CA ARG A 19 -0.24 -1.48 8.41
C ARG A 19 -0.98 -2.68 7.79
N ALA A 20 -1.94 -2.44 6.91
CA ALA A 20 -2.67 -3.52 6.26
C ALA A 20 -1.78 -4.36 5.34
N VAL A 21 -0.81 -3.74 4.65
CA VAL A 21 0.18 -4.43 3.82
C VAL A 21 1.11 -5.26 4.70
N LEU A 22 1.61 -4.70 5.81
CA LEU A 22 2.45 -5.41 6.77
C LEU A 22 1.73 -6.60 7.42
N ASP A 23 0.45 -6.45 7.77
CA ASP A 23 -0.37 -7.52 8.35
C ASP A 23 -0.67 -8.63 7.33
N SER A 24 -0.81 -8.28 6.04
CA SER A 24 -1.20 -9.23 4.98
C SER A 24 0.00 -9.91 4.30
N MET A 25 1.16 -9.25 4.26
CA MET A 25 2.33 -9.71 3.54
C MET A 25 3.41 -10.20 4.51
N THR A 26 3.37 -11.50 4.82
CA THR A 26 4.42 -12.17 5.61
C THR A 26 5.73 -12.22 4.82
N GLY A 27 6.52 -11.15 4.89
CA GLY A 27 7.81 -11.05 4.22
C GLY A 27 8.32 -9.63 4.00
N MET A 28 7.46 -8.61 4.09
CA MET A 28 7.87 -7.21 4.04
C MET A 28 8.16 -6.68 5.44
N THR A 29 9.21 -5.88 5.56
CA THR A 29 9.55 -5.16 6.79
C THR A 29 8.94 -3.76 6.82
N GLU A 30 8.70 -3.22 8.02
CA GLU A 30 8.16 -1.86 8.19
C GLU A 30 9.01 -0.81 7.48
N SER A 31 10.34 -1.00 7.45
CA SER A 31 11.25 -0.08 6.79
C SER A 31 11.10 -0.09 5.28
N GLU A 32 10.80 -1.24 4.67
CA GLU A 32 10.55 -1.34 3.22
C GLU A 32 9.25 -0.66 2.86
N VAL A 33 8.20 -0.84 3.67
CA VAL A 33 6.89 -0.23 3.48
C VAL A 33 6.92 1.29 3.66
N ALA A 34 7.68 1.79 4.65
CA ALA A 34 7.78 3.22 4.95
C ALA A 34 8.52 4.04 3.89
N VAL A 35 9.44 3.42 3.14
CA VAL A 35 10.14 4.06 2.01
C VAL A 35 9.38 3.95 0.69
N MET A 36 8.26 3.21 0.65
CA MET A 36 7.45 3.10 -0.55
C MET A 36 6.73 4.40 -0.86
N ASP A 37 6.64 4.68 -2.16
CA ASP A 37 5.77 5.72 -2.66
C ASP A 37 4.30 5.33 -2.49
N ASP A 38 3.42 6.33 -2.33
CA ASP A 38 1.98 6.12 -2.16
C ASP A 38 1.35 5.25 -3.26
N ARG A 39 1.91 5.32 -4.47
CA ARG A 39 1.50 4.49 -5.61
C ARG A 39 1.86 3.02 -5.37
N GLU A 40 3.12 2.74 -5.03
CA GLU A 40 3.58 1.37 -4.81
C GLU A 40 2.86 0.74 -3.63
N LEU A 41 2.68 1.50 -2.55
CA LEU A 41 1.91 1.06 -1.38
C LEU A 41 0.47 0.67 -1.76
N MET A 42 -0.15 1.42 -2.67
CA MET A 42 -1.50 1.13 -3.16
C MET A 42 -1.58 -0.11 -4.05
N GLU A 43 -0.60 -0.31 -4.93
CA GLU A 43 -0.53 -1.49 -5.80
C GLU A 43 -0.37 -2.77 -4.96
N ILE A 44 0.49 -2.74 -3.93
CA ILE A 44 0.65 -3.87 -3.01
C ILE A 44 -0.61 -4.06 -2.16
N TYR A 45 -1.18 -2.98 -1.61
CA TYR A 45 -2.41 -3.07 -0.83
C TYR A 45 -3.57 -3.69 -1.64
N GLN A 46 -3.73 -3.31 -2.91
CA GLN A 46 -4.73 -3.93 -3.79
C GLN A 46 -4.44 -5.42 -4.01
N SER A 47 -3.19 -5.79 -4.25
CA SER A 47 -2.77 -7.19 -4.41
C SER A 47 -3.05 -8.01 -3.14
N CYS A 48 -2.77 -7.47 -1.96
CA CYS A 48 -3.10 -8.09 -0.67
C CYS A 48 -4.62 -8.25 -0.50
N LYS A 49 -5.40 -7.23 -0.87
CA LYS A 49 -6.86 -7.27 -0.77
C LYS A 49 -7.46 -8.35 -1.68
N GLU A 50 -6.96 -8.49 -2.90
CA GLU A 50 -7.41 -9.52 -3.84
C GLU A 50 -7.12 -10.94 -3.32
N LEU A 51 -5.94 -11.16 -2.74
CA LEU A 51 -5.55 -12.45 -2.12
C LEU A 51 -6.45 -12.87 -0.95
N VAL A 52 -6.98 -11.93 -0.18
CA VAL A 52 -7.86 -12.22 0.97
C VAL A 52 -9.30 -12.52 0.54
N THR A 53 -9.72 -12.10 -0.65
CA THR A 53 -11.08 -12.33 -1.19
C THR A 53 -11.20 -13.49 -2.18
N ALA A 54 -10.10 -14.15 -2.55
CA ALA A 54 -10.07 -15.34 -3.39
C ALA A 54 -10.18 -16.62 -2.55
#